data_AF-A0A3B9EX46-F1
#
_entry.id   AF-A0A3B9EX46-F1
#
_cell.length_a   1.000
_cell.length_b   1.000
_cell.length_c   1.000
_cell.angle_alpha   90.00
_cell.angle_beta   90.00
_cell.angle_gamma   90.00
#
_symmetry.space_group_name_H-M   'P 1'
#
loop_
_entity.id
_entity.type
_entity.pdbx_description
1 polymer ?
#
loop_
_entity_poly.entity_id
_entity_poly.type
_entity_poly.pdbx_seq_one_letter_code
_entity_poly.pdbx_strand_id
1 'polypeptide(L)'
;MAKRLRFAALAASLLLIVSCSRESFEATTPAYLHIPSIQVDSTFYPTQGSAHSAITTAWIYANGKAVGVFELPATVPVPNSGPTLVEVYPGITMNG
;
A
#
# COMPACT_ATOMS: atom_id res chain seq x y z
N MET A 1 51.22 -4.92 28.06
CA MET A 1 50.52 -5.20 26.79
C MET A 1 49.04 -5.58 26.99
N ALA A 2 48.72 -6.57 27.84
CA ALA A 2 47.36 -7.07 28.06
C ALA A 2 46.31 -6.00 28.52
N LYS A 3 46.69 -5.01 29.34
CA LYS A 3 45.77 -3.93 29.76
C LYS A 3 45.32 -3.03 28.59
N ARG A 4 46.21 -2.76 27.63
CA ARG A 4 45.89 -1.97 26.42
C ARG A 4 45.00 -2.76 25.46
N LEU A 5 45.22 -4.07 25.37
CA LEU A 5 44.37 -4.98 24.57
C LEU A 5 42.95 -5.10 25.16
N ARG A 6 42.83 -5.17 26.49
CA ARG A 6 41.52 -5.15 27.18
C ARG A 6 40.78 -3.83 27.00
N PHE A 7 41.47 -2.69 27.07
CA PHE A 7 40.87 -1.38 26.79
C PHE A 7 40.41 -1.24 25.34
N ALA A 8 41.21 -1.71 24.39
CA ALA A 8 40.84 -1.72 22.97
C ALA A 8 39.61 -2.61 22.70
N ALA A 9 39.55 -3.79 23.32
CA ALA A 9 38.40 -4.69 23.23
C ALA A 9 37.13 -4.06 23.82
N LEU A 10 37.24 -3.41 24.99
CA LEU A 10 36.11 -2.73 25.64
C LEU A 10 35.58 -1.55 24.80
N ALA A 11 36.49 -0.78 24.18
CA ALA A 11 36.13 0.31 23.29
C ALA A 11 35.49 -0.19 21.98
N ALA A 12 35.97 -1.30 21.43
CA ALA A 12 35.39 -1.93 20.24
C ALA A 12 33.97 -2.46 20.51
N SER A 13 33.72 -3.07 21.68
CA SER A 13 32.37 -3.49 22.08
C SER A 13 31.40 -2.32 22.26
N LEU A 14 31.89 -1.15 22.71
CA LEU A 14 31.08 0.06 22.86
C LEU A 14 30.69 0.69 21.51
N LEU A 15 31.47 0.48 20.44
CA LEU A 15 31.13 0.97 19.10
C LEU A 15 29.99 0.16 18.46
N LEU A 16 29.83 -1.11 18.82
CA LEU A 16 28.77 -1.98 18.26
C LEU A 16 27.37 -1.58 18.74
N ILE A 17 27.23 -1.00 19.94
CA ILE A 17 25.93 -0.59 20.49
C ILE A 17 25.40 0.73 19.89
N VAL A 18 26.25 1.52 19.19
CA VAL A 18 25.87 2.81 18.59
C VAL A 18 25.38 2.66 17.14
N SER A 19 25.52 1.48 16.53
CA SER A 19 25.12 1.24 15.12
C SER A 19 23.61 1.03 14.91
N CYS A 20 22.79 1.07 15.96
CA CYS A 20 21.35 0.89 15.83
C CYS A 20 20.66 2.22 15.47
N SER A 21 20.29 2.40 14.20
CA SER A 21 19.58 3.59 13.71
C SER A 21 18.06 3.34 13.65
N ARG A 22 17.32 3.91 14.61
CA ARG A 22 15.85 3.80 14.70
C ARG A 22 15.13 4.36 13.47
N GLU A 23 15.70 5.37 12.83
CA GLU A 23 15.20 6.05 11.63
C GLU A 23 14.97 5.08 10.44
N SER A 24 15.73 3.98 10.35
CA SER A 24 15.59 3.02 9.26
C SER A 24 14.33 2.15 9.33
N PHE A 25 13.57 2.24 10.43
CA PHE A 25 12.38 1.43 10.70
C PHE A 25 11.10 2.27 10.83
N GLU A 26 11.14 3.57 10.53
CA GLU A 26 9.91 4.37 10.53
C GLU A 26 9.03 3.98 9.35
N ALA A 27 7.81 3.53 9.66
CA ALA A 27 6.80 3.27 8.67
C ALA A 27 6.29 4.59 8.09
N THR A 28 6.35 4.74 6.77
CA THR A 28 5.72 5.87 6.08
C THR A 28 4.24 5.91 6.41
N THR A 29 3.75 7.08 6.85
CA THR A 29 2.30 7.29 7.07
C THR A 29 1.58 7.22 5.71
N PRO A 30 0.63 6.30 5.50
CA PRO A 30 -0.06 6.17 4.23
C PRO A 30 -1.14 7.26 4.08
N ALA A 31 -1.50 7.56 2.83
CA ALA A 31 -2.76 8.22 2.53
C ALA A 31 -3.90 7.17 2.50
N TYR A 32 -5.13 7.57 2.78
CA TYR A 32 -6.28 6.65 2.74
C TYR A 32 -7.24 7.07 1.63
N LEU A 33 -7.56 6.12 0.74
CA LEU A 33 -8.57 6.27 -0.29
C LEU A 33 -9.84 5.55 0.14
N HIS A 34 -10.93 6.29 0.32
CA HIS A 34 -12.24 5.71 0.60
C HIS A 34 -13.04 5.53 -0.70
N ILE A 35 -13.48 4.31 -0.98
CA ILE A 35 -14.26 3.94 -2.16
C ILE A 35 -15.57 3.31 -1.68
N PRO A 36 -16.70 4.03 -1.76
CA PRO A 36 -17.97 3.51 -1.26
C PRO A 36 -18.55 2.43 -2.20
N SER A 37 -18.46 2.64 -3.52
CA SER A 37 -19.03 1.74 -4.52
C SER A 37 -18.46 2.04 -5.91
N ILE A 38 -18.53 1.07 -6.82
CA ILE A 38 -18.31 1.27 -8.26
C ILE A 38 -19.61 0.91 -8.98
N GLN A 39 -20.02 1.73 -9.94
CA GLN A 39 -21.27 1.54 -10.70
C GLN A 39 -20.98 1.56 -12.20
N VAL A 40 -21.79 0.82 -12.96
CA VAL A 40 -21.73 0.84 -14.43
C VAL A 40 -22.66 1.94 -14.91
N ASP A 41 -22.13 2.85 -15.73
CA ASP A 41 -22.94 3.85 -16.44
C ASP A 41 -23.34 3.28 -17.81
N SER A 42 -24.63 3.01 -17.99
CA SER A 42 -25.20 2.59 -19.28
C SER A 42 -26.20 3.65 -19.74
N THR A 43 -25.77 4.43 -20.74
CA THR A 43 -26.54 5.56 -21.28
C THR A 43 -27.46 5.15 -22.42
N PHE A 44 -27.19 4.01 -23.08
CA PHE A 44 -28.02 3.49 -24.17
C PHE A 44 -28.24 1.97 -24.08
N TYR A 45 -29.33 1.58 -23.40
CA TYR A 45 -29.70 0.19 -23.13
C TYR A 45 -29.68 -0.76 -24.36
N PRO A 46 -30.16 -0.38 -25.56
CA PRO A 46 -30.22 -1.31 -26.69
C PRO A 46 -28.85 -1.80 -27.20
N THR A 47 -27.75 -1.07 -26.95
CA THR A 47 -26.40 -1.51 -27.37
C THR A 47 -25.46 -1.80 -26.21
N GLN A 48 -25.72 -1.24 -25.03
CA GLN A 48 -24.83 -1.35 -23.87
C GLN A 48 -25.36 -2.33 -22.79
N GLY A 49 -26.65 -2.69 -22.84
CA GLY A 49 -27.28 -3.51 -21.81
C GLY A 49 -27.65 -2.72 -20.55
N SER A 50 -28.04 -3.41 -19.48
CA SER A 50 -28.43 -2.76 -18.21
C SER A 50 -27.23 -2.21 -17.44
N ALA A 51 -27.44 -1.14 -16.67
CA ALA A 51 -26.48 -0.66 -15.67
C ALA A 51 -26.37 -1.57 -14.43
N HIS A 52 -27.19 -2.63 -14.33
CA HIS A 52 -27.15 -3.57 -13.21
C HIS A 52 -25.81 -4.30 -13.20
N SER A 53 -25.10 -4.25 -12.07
CA SER A 53 -23.84 -4.95 -11.85
C SER A 53 -23.71 -5.42 -10.40
N ALA A 54 -22.90 -6.45 -10.20
CA ALA A 54 -22.57 -6.99 -8.88
C ALA A 54 -21.07 -6.78 -8.58
N ILE A 55 -20.57 -5.56 -8.85
CA ILE A 55 -19.16 -5.22 -8.60
C ILE A 55 -18.96 -5.06 -7.10
N THR A 56 -18.35 -6.07 -6.48
CA THR A 56 -18.09 -6.13 -5.04
C THR A 56 -16.65 -5.84 -4.67
N THR A 57 -15.74 -5.76 -5.64
CA THR A 57 -14.30 -5.55 -5.39
C THR A 57 -13.70 -4.45 -6.24
N ALA A 58 -12.66 -3.82 -5.72
CA ALA A 58 -11.85 -2.81 -6.40
C ALA A 58 -10.37 -3.23 -6.40
N TRP A 59 -9.75 -3.19 -7.57
CA TRP A 59 -8.33 -3.46 -7.76
C TRP A 59 -7.62 -2.12 -7.82
N ILE A 60 -6.65 -1.93 -6.92
CA ILE A 60 -6.01 -0.64 -6.72
C ILE A 60 -4.55 -0.72 -7.12
N TYR A 61 -4.13 0.23 -7.94
CA TYR A 61 -2.73 0.42 -8.32
C TYR A 61 -2.28 1.84 -7.94
N ALA A 62 -1.04 1.95 -7.48
CA ALA A 62 -0.40 3.23 -7.19
C ALA A 62 0.88 3.32 -8.01
N ASN A 63 0.95 4.31 -8.91
CA ASN A 63 2.04 4.47 -9.88
C ASN A 63 2.33 3.17 -10.66
N GLY A 64 1.27 2.51 -11.14
CA GLY A 64 1.36 1.24 -11.88
C GLY A 64 1.72 0.00 -11.05
N LYS A 65 1.89 0.11 -9.73
CA LYS A 65 2.15 -1.04 -8.84
C LYS A 65 0.87 -1.47 -8.13
N ALA A 66 0.60 -2.77 -8.12
CA ALA A 66 -0.54 -3.32 -7.39
C ALA A 66 -0.43 -3.02 -5.89
N VAL A 67 -1.42 -2.33 -5.35
CA VAL A 67 -1.60 -2.14 -3.90
C VAL A 67 -2.36 -3.34 -3.34
N GLY A 68 -3.41 -3.78 -4.03
CA GLY A 68 -4.21 -4.95 -3.65
C GLY A 68 -5.60 -4.96 -4.27
N VAL A 69 -6.38 -5.95 -3.85
CA VAL A 69 -7.81 -6.10 -4.18
C VAL A 69 -8.61 -5.97 -2.88
N PHE A 70 -9.62 -5.12 -2.88
CA PHE A 70 -10.40 -4.78 -1.69
C PHE A 70 -11.90 -4.95 -1.95
N GLU A 71 -12.63 -5.48 -0.97
CA GLU A 71 -14.10 -5.56 -1.02
C GLU A 71 -14.72 -4.20 -0.72
N LEU A 72 -15.74 -3.82 -1.49
CA LEU A 72 -16.45 -2.55 -1.37
C LEU A 72 -17.59 -2.65 -0.33
N PRO A 73 -17.85 -1.58 0.45
CA PRO A 73 -17.09 -0.33 0.53
C PRO A 73 -15.71 -0.52 1.17
N ALA A 74 -14.69 0.14 0.63
CA ALA A 74 -13.29 -0.04 1.03
C ALA A 74 -12.63 1.26 1.51
N THR A 75 -11.74 1.15 2.50
CA THR A 75 -10.78 2.20 2.85
C THR A 75 -9.37 1.64 2.65
N VAL A 76 -8.68 2.12 1.62
CA VAL A 76 -7.44 1.54 1.12
C VAL A 76 -6.25 2.40 1.53
N PRO A 77 -5.24 1.84 2.24
CA PRO A 77 -4.01 2.55 2.53
C PRO A 77 -3.11 2.57 1.28
N VAL A 78 -2.68 3.77 0.88
CA VAL A 78 -1.73 4.02 -0.20
C VAL A 78 -0.40 4.48 0.42
N PRO A 79 0.61 3.60 0.54
CA PRO A 79 1.87 3.88 1.23
C PRO A 79 2.86 4.65 0.33
N ASN A 80 2.38 5.68 -0.37
CA ASN A 80 3.18 6.53 -1.25
C ASN A 80 3.22 7.97 -0.72
N SER A 81 4.41 8.57 -0.76
CA SER A 81 4.60 9.98 -0.42
C SER A 81 4.60 10.84 -1.68
N GLY A 82 3.92 11.99 -1.62
CA GLY A 82 3.87 12.95 -2.73
C GLY A 82 2.82 12.61 -3.81
N PRO A 83 2.84 13.34 -4.94
CA PRO A 83 1.90 13.12 -6.04
C PRO A 83 1.93 11.67 -6.52
N THR A 84 0.78 11.01 -6.47
CA THR A 84 0.63 9.58 -6.79
C THR A 84 -0.52 9.41 -7.77
N LEU A 85 -0.28 8.74 -8.89
CA LEU A 85 -1.34 8.29 -9.79
C LEU A 85 -1.99 7.06 -9.15
N VAL A 86 -3.28 7.16 -8.84
CA VAL A 86 -4.06 6.03 -8.33
C VAL A 86 -5.03 5.57 -9.41
N GLU A 87 -4.96 4.29 -9.73
CA GLU A 87 -5.81 3.64 -10.73
C GLU A 87 -6.73 2.66 -10.01
N VAL A 88 -8.01 2.73 -10.31
CA VAL A 88 -9.06 1.91 -9.68
C VAL A 88 -9.78 1.15 -10.78
N TYR A 89 -9.75 -0.18 -10.69
CA TYR A 89 -10.46 -1.05 -11.63
C TYR A 89 -11.55 -1.86 -10.89
N PRO A 90 -12.75 -2.01 -11.47
CA PRO A 90 -13.76 -2.91 -10.94
C PRO A 90 -13.29 -4.36 -11.05
N GLY A 91 -13.30 -5.11 -9.95
CA GLY A 91 -13.07 -6.54 -9.99
C GLY A 91 -14.29 -7.29 -10.52
N ILE A 92 -14.06 -8.32 -11.33
CA ILE A 92 -15.10 -9.17 -11.91
C ILE A 92 -14.94 -10.58 -11.34
N THR A 93 -15.97 -11.07 -10.66
CA THR A 93 -16.08 -12.42 -10.11
C THR A 93 -16.69 -13.38 -11.13
N MET A 94 -16.41 -14.69 -10.97
CA MET A 94 -17.01 -15.73 -11.80
C MET A 94 -18.52 -15.72 -11.51
N ASN A 95 -19.31 -15.21 -12.46
CA ASN A 95 -20.78 -14.97 -12.45
C ASN A 95 -21.25 -13.53 -12.20
N GLY A 96 -20.35 -12.56 -11.99
CA GLY A 96 -20.77 -11.23 -11.53
C GLY A 96 -21.25 -11.33 -10.10
#